data_AF-A0A6J7FDQ8-F1
#
_entry.id   AF-A0A6J7FDQ8-F1
#
_cell.length_a   1.000
_cell.length_b   1.000
_cell.length_c   1.000
_cell.angle_alpha   90.00
_cell.angle_beta   90.00
_cell.angle_gamma   90.00
#
_symmetry.space_group_name_H-M   'P 1'
#
loop_
_entity.id
_entity.type
_entity.pdbx_description
1 polymer ?
#
loop_
_entity_poly.entity_id
_entity_poly.type
_entity_poly.pdbx_seq_one_letter_code
_entity_poly.pdbx_strand_id
1 'polypeptide(L)' 'MLFIVFDIEIVFLYPWAVSFDQLGLFGLVEMVIFIGTVFVAYAYVWRRGGLEWD' A
#
# COMPACT_ATOMS: atom_id res chain seq x y z
N MET A 1 -3.41 13.86 -6.92
CA MET A 1 -3.96 13.28 -5.68
C MET A 1 -3.41 11.90 -5.35
N LEU A 2 -3.17 11.04 -6.34
CA LEU A 2 -2.58 9.70 -6.13
C LEU A 2 -1.28 9.74 -5.28
N PHE A 3 -0.44 10.75 -5.50
CA PHE A 3 0.77 10.97 -4.71
C PHE A 3 0.50 11.05 -3.19
N ILE A 4 -0.51 11.80 -2.76
CA ILE A 4 -0.85 11.96 -1.33
C ILE A 4 -1.35 10.63 -0.76
N VAL A 5 -2.14 9.88 -1.52
CA VAL A 5 -2.65 8.57 -1.11
C VAL A 5 -1.49 7.59 -0.91
N PHE A 6 -0.57 7.54 -1.87
CA PHE A 6 0.62 6.71 -1.77
C PHE A 6 1.52 7.10 -0.58
N ASP A 7 1.68 8.40 -0.32
CA ASP A 7 2.47 8.89 0.82
C ASP A 7 1.85 8.46 2.16
N ILE A 8 0.52 8.50 2.27
CA ILE A 8 -0.22 7.99 3.44
C ILE A 8 -0.02 6.48 3.60
N GLU A 9 -0.05 5.69 2.53
CA GLU A 9 0.20 4.24 2.58
C GLU A 9 1.60 3.93 3.13
N ILE A 10 2.61 4.71 2.72
CA ILE A 10 3.98 4.58 3.22
C ILE A 10 4.06 4.91 4.71
N VAL A 11 3.31 5.89 5.19
CA VAL A 11 3.19 6.18 6.64
C VAL A 11 2.67 4.98 7.42
N PHE A 12 1.76 4.17 6.85
CA PHE A 12 1.31 2.92 7.50
C PHE A 12 2.32 1.78 7.37
N LEU A 13 3.09 1.74 6.29
CA LEU A 13 4.12 0.72 6.07
C LEU A 13 5.30 0.85 7.04
N TYR A 14 5.67 2.08 7.44
CA TYR A 14 6.82 2.32 8.32
C TYR A 14 6.71 1.66 9.70
N PRO A 15 5.65 1.88 10.51
CA PRO A 15 5.50 1.23 11.80
C PRO A 15 5.49 -0.29 11.70
N TRP A 16 4.83 -0.83 10.68
CA TRP A 16 4.84 -2.28 10.43
C TRP A 16 6.24 -2.79 10.15
N ALA A 17 7.01 -2.12 9.28
CA ALA A 17 8.37 -2.52 8.93
C ALA A 17 9.31 -2.49 10.14
N VAL A 18 9.18 -1.46 10.99
CA VAL A 18 9.99 -1.32 12.22
C VAL A 18 9.62 -2.38 13.27
N SER A 19 8.37 -2.84 13.29
CA SER A 19 7.87 -3.84 14.26
C SER A 19 7.79 -5.26 13.71
N PHE A 20 8.28 -5.50 12.48
CA PHE A 20 8.12 -6.76 11.77
C PHE A 20 8.63 -7.98 12.57
N ASP A 21 9.77 -7.84 13.25
CA ASP A 21 10.37 -8.89 14.07
C ASP A 21 9.46 -9.37 15.21
N GLN A 22 8.54 -8.52 15.70
CA GLN A 22 7.60 -8.86 16.77
C GLN A 22 6.30 -9.46 16.24
N LEU A 23 5.93 -9.14 15.00
CA LEU A 23 4.68 -9.55 14.38
C LEU A 23 4.78 -10.91 13.67
N GLY A 24 5.98 -11.27 13.20
CA GLY A 24 6.25 -12.55 12.55
C GLY A 24 5.31 -12.85 11.37
N LEU A 25 4.85 -14.09 11.28
CA LEU A 25 4.01 -14.54 10.15
C LEU A 25 2.64 -13.83 10.11
N PHE A 26 2.08 -13.48 11.26
CA PHE A 26 0.81 -12.74 11.32
C PHE A 26 0.97 -11.35 10.69
N GLY A 27 2.04 -10.63 11.04
CA GLY A 27 2.36 -9.34 10.42
C GLY A 27 2.54 -9.44 8.91
N LEU A 28 3.17 -10.52 8.43
CA LEU A 28 3.35 -10.75 7.00
C LEU A 28 2.01 -10.91 6.26
N VAL A 29 1.11 -11.75 6.78
CA VAL A 29 -0.20 -12.00 6.15
C VAL A 29 -1.04 -10.73 6.10
N GLU A 30 -1.13 -10.00 7.21
CA GLU A 30 -1.86 -8.72 7.27
C GLU A 30 -1.28 -7.72 6.26
N MET A 31 0.04 -7.67 6.10
CA MET A 31 0.67 -6.75 5.15
C MET A 31 0.40 -7.13 3.69
N VAL A 32 0.39 -8.43 3.38
CA VAL A 32 0.02 -8.90 2.03
C VAL A 32 -1.44 -8.53 1.72
N ILE A 33 -2.35 -8.68 2.69
CA ILE A 33 -3.76 -8.30 2.53
C ILE A 33 -3.90 -6.79 2.33
N PHE A 34 -3.17 -5.99 3.12
CA PHE A 34 -3.17 -4.53 3.01
C PHE A 34 -2.67 -4.07 1.63
N ILE A 35 -1.47 -4.52 1.22
CA ILE A 35 -0.90 -4.20 -0.09
C ILE A 35 -1.80 -4.70 -1.21
N GLY A 36 -2.36 -5.91 -1.11
CA GLY A 36 -3.28 -6.46 -2.10
C GLY A 36 -4.52 -5.57 -2.29
N THR A 37 -5.08 -5.05 -1.20
CA THR A 37 -6.26 -4.17 -1.24
C THR A 37 -5.95 -2.83 -1.89
N VAL A 38 -4.83 -2.20 -1.50
CA VAL A 38 -4.34 -0.95 -2.10
C VAL A 38 -4.04 -1.14 -3.59
N PHE A 39 -3.42 -2.27 -3.95
CA PHE A 39 -3.06 -2.59 -5.32
C PHE A 39 -4.29 -2.66 -6.22
N VAL A 40 -5.43 -3.17 -5.72
CA VAL A 40 -6.71 -3.14 -6.47
C VAL A 40 -7.15 -1.71 -6.77
N ALA A 41 -7.04 -0.79 -5.81
CA ALA A 41 -7.34 0.62 -6.05
C ALA A 41 -6.40 1.23 -7.10
N TYR A 42 -5.11 0.91 -7.05
CA TYR A 42 -4.13 1.37 -8.03
C TYR A 42 -4.41 0.82 -9.43
N ALA A 43 -4.71 -0.47 -9.54
CA ALA A 43 -5.07 -1.11 -10.81
C ALA A 43 -6.33 -0.49 -11.42
N TYR A 44 -7.31 -0.11 -10.59
CA TYR A 44 -8.50 0.61 -11.04
C TYR A 44 -8.16 1.98 -11.61
N VAL A 45 -7.36 2.78 -10.90
CA VAL A 45 -6.94 4.12 -11.37
C VAL A 45 -6.13 4.02 -12.66
N TRP A 46 -5.23 3.05 -12.74
CA TRP A 46 -4.44 2.79 -13.93
C TRP A 46 -5.32 2.48 -15.14
N ARG A 47 -6.29 1.59 -14.99
CA ARG A 47 -7.23 1.25 -16.07
C ARG A 47 -8.06 2.44 -16.56
N ARG A 48 -8.22 3.49 -15.74
CA ARG A 48 -8.92 4.72 -16.10
C ARG A 48 -8.02 5.81 -16.68
N GLY A 49 -6.74 5.52 -16.95
CA GLY A 49 -5.79 6.51 -17.45
C GLY A 49 -5.36 7.53 -16.39
N GLY A 50 -5.68 7.32 -15.11
CA GLY A 50 -5.34 8.26 -14.03
C GLY A 50 -3.85 8.30 -13.65
N LEU A 51 -3.02 7.51 -14.35
CA LEU A 51 -1.56 7.53 -14.25
C LEU A 51 -0.90 8.26 -15.42
N GLU A 52 -1.67 8.83 -16.34
CA GLU A 52 -1.14 9.65 -17.43
C GLU A 52 -0.74 11.01 -16.87
N TRP A 53 0.54 11.36 -17.06
CA TRP A 53 1.10 12.66 -16.76
C TRP A 53 1.30 13.36 -18.11
N ASP A 54 0.52 14.41 -18.36
CA ASP A 54 0.80 15.39 -19.43
C ASP A 54 1.82 16.43 -18.90
#